data_AF-A0A5K0X0H7-F1
#
_entry.id   AF-A0A5K0X0H7-F1
#
_cell.length_a   1.000
_cell.length_b   1.000
_cell.length_c   1.000
_cell.angle_alpha   90.00
_cell.angle_beta   90.00
_cell.angle_gamma   90.00
#
_symmetry.space_group_name_H-M   'P 1'
#
loop_
_entity.id
_entity.type
_entity.pdbx_description
1 polymer ?
#
loop_
_entity_poly.entity_id
_entity_poly.type
_entity_poly.pdbx_seq_one_letter_code
_entity_poly.pdbx_strand_id
1 'polypeptide(L)' 'VGEAKFIFEARTIQRMELLVLSTLKWKMRAVTPLSFLDHFLRQINGGNPPSPPSMTRSMELILSTTR' A
#
# COMPACT_ATOMS: atom_id res chain seq x y z
N VAL A 1 12.50 -16.62 -24.64
CA VAL A 1 11.87 -16.96 -23.36
C VAL A 1 12.92 -16.70 -22.30
N GLY A 2 12.78 -15.63 -21.52
CA GLY A 2 13.82 -15.15 -20.60
C GLY A 2 13.93 -16.06 -19.38
N GLU A 3 15.14 -16.50 -19.07
CA GLU A 3 15.44 -17.21 -17.83
C GLU A 3 15.02 -16.33 -16.63
N ALA A 4 14.34 -16.93 -15.66
CA ALA A 4 13.96 -16.23 -14.44
C ALA A 4 15.24 -15.85 -13.67
N LYS A 5 15.60 -14.57 -13.70
CA LYS A 5 16.79 -14.01 -13.01
C LYS A 5 16.84 -14.35 -11.51
N PHE A 6 15.69 -14.62 -10.89
CA PHE A 6 15.57 -15.05 -9.51
C PHE A 6 14.53 -16.18 -9.40
N ILE A 7 14.93 -17.30 -8.81
CA ILE A 7 14.05 -18.43 -8.50
C ILE A 7 13.80 -18.39 -6.99
N PHE A 8 12.52 -18.21 -6.61
CA PHE A 8 12.10 -18.20 -5.21
C PHE A 8 11.47 -19.54 -4.85
N GLU A 9 12.26 -20.46 -4.32
CA GLU A 9 11.75 -21.72 -3.77
C GLU A 9 10.85 -21.46 -2.56
N ALA A 10 9.86 -22.34 -2.32
CA ALA A 10 8.92 -22.20 -1.21
C ALA A 10 9.62 -22.03 0.16
N ARG A 11 10.70 -22.77 0.40
CA ARG A 11 11.53 -22.65 1.62
C ARG A 11 12.17 -21.27 1.74
N THR A 12 12.59 -20.68 0.64
CA THR A 12 13.22 -19.35 0.59
C THR A 12 12.19 -18.26 0.84
N ILE A 13 10.99 -18.37 0.25
CA ILE A 13 9.87 -17.44 0.50
C ILE A 13 9.52 -17.41 2.00
N GLN A 14 9.35 -18.58 2.63
CA GLN A 14 9.04 -18.65 4.06
C GLN A 14 10.11 -17.98 4.93
N ARG A 15 11.40 -18.18 4.62
CA ARG A 15 12.50 -17.51 5.33
C ARG A 15 12.47 -16.00 5.15
N MET A 16 12.17 -15.53 3.93
CA MET A 16 12.05 -14.10 3.62
C MET A 16 10.87 -13.48 4.37
N GLU A 17 9.71 -14.14 4.39
CA GLU A 17 8.55 -13.69 5.16
C GLU A 17 8.89 -13.54 6.65
N LEU A 18 9.47 -14.57 7.28
CA LEU A 18 9.87 -14.53 8.68
C LEU A 18 10.90 -13.44 8.97
N LEU A 19 11.86 -13.21 8.07
CA LEU A 19 12.84 -12.14 8.19
C LEU A 19 12.16 -10.76 8.16
N VAL A 20 11.25 -10.53 7.22
CA VAL A 20 10.50 -9.25 7.13
C VAL A 20 9.64 -9.05 8.38
N LEU A 21 8.86 -10.06 8.78
CA LEU A 21 7.98 -10.00 9.96
C LEU A 21 8.77 -9.71 11.24
N SER A 22 9.87 -10.43 11.47
CA SER A 22 10.72 -10.23 12.66
C SER A 22 11.40 -8.87 12.66
N THR A 23 11.93 -8.41 11.52
CA THR A 23 12.55 -7.08 11.37
C THR A 23 11.55 -5.97 11.66
N LEU A 24 10.32 -6.09 11.17
CA LEU A 24 9.23 -5.17 11.44
C LEU A 24 8.64 -5.32 12.86
N LYS A 25 9.16 -6.24 13.68
CA LYS A 25 8.61 -6.57 15.01
C LYS A 25 7.11 -6.88 14.94
N TRP A 26 6.71 -7.58 13.88
CA TRP A 26 5.32 -7.94 13.56
C TRP A 26 4.37 -6.74 13.37
N LYS A 27 4.90 -5.52 13.17
CA LYS A 27 4.10 -4.31 12.91
C LYS A 27 3.68 -4.23 11.44
N MET A 28 2.75 -5.10 11.04
CA MET A 28 2.29 -5.23 9.65
C MET A 28 1.30 -4.16 9.19
N ARG A 29 0.79 -3.35 10.13
CA ARG A 29 -0.16 -2.28 9.83
C ARG A 29 0.59 -0.97 9.59
N ALA A 30 1.13 -0.83 8.38
CA ALA A 30 1.72 0.44 7.95
C ALA A 30 0.62 1.49 7.78
N VAL A 31 0.88 2.69 8.30
CA VAL A 31 0.04 3.87 8.00
C VAL A 31 0.52 4.43 6.67
N THR A 32 -0.37 4.47 5.70
CA THR A 32 -0.11 5.03 4.35
C THR A 32 -0.97 6.28 4.15
N PRO A 33 -0.66 7.15 3.17
CA PRO A 33 -1.53 8.30 2.86
C PRO A 33 -2.99 7.89 2.59
N LEU A 34 -3.20 6.69 2.03
CA LEU A 34 -4.52 6.11 1.81
C LEU A 34 -5.33 5.87 3.10
N SER A 35 -4.65 5.70 4.24
CA SER A 35 -5.29 5.52 5.55
C SER A 35 -6.09 6.74 6.00
N PHE A 36 -5.78 7.93 5.47
CA PHE A 36 -6.45 9.19 5.81
C PHE A 36 -7.33 9.74 4.68
N LEU A 37 -7.41 9.02 3.55
CA LEU A 37 -7.99 9.54 2.33
C LEU A 37 -9.47 9.89 2.47
N ASP A 38 -10.25 9.00 3.09
CA ASP A 38 -11.67 9.24 3.36
C ASP A 38 -11.88 10.46 4.28
N HIS A 39 -11.05 10.60 5.32
CA HIS A 39 -11.12 11.73 6.24
C HIS A 39 -10.87 13.07 5.52
N PHE A 40 -9.80 13.16 4.74
CA PHE A 40 -9.48 14.39 4.01
C PHE A 40 -10.51 14.71 2.94
N LEU A 41 -10.99 13.70 2.20
CA LEU A 41 -12.01 13.94 1.18
C LEU A 41 -13.33 14.42 1.79
N ARG A 42 -13.73 13.89 2.96
CA ARG A 42 -14.90 14.42 3.69
C ARG A 42 -14.68 15.85 4.13
N GLN A 43 -13.52 16.16 4.69
CA GLN A 43 -13.20 17.51 5.14
C GLN A 43 -13.26 18.52 3.98
N ILE A 44 -12.70 18.17 2.82
CA ILE A 44 -12.73 19.00 1.61
C ILE A 44 -14.14 19.13 1.04
N ASN A 45 -14.95 18.08 1.12
CA ASN A 45 -16.34 18.06 0.63
C ASN A 45 -17.36 18.62 1.64
N GLY A 46 -16.92 19.36 2.67
CA GLY A 46 -17.82 19.97 3.66
C GLY A 46 -18.55 18.95 4.54
N GLY A 47 -17.90 17.83 4.85
CA GLY A 47 -18.45 16.71 5.64
C GLY A 47 -19.21 15.67 4.81
N ASN A 48 -19.46 15.93 3.53
CA ASN A 48 -20.13 14.97 2.65
C ASN A 48 -19.22 13.77 2.33
N PRO A 49 -19.80 12.57 2.14
CA PRO A 49 -19.01 11.40 1.75
C PRO A 49 -18.26 11.65 0.43
N PRO A 50 -17.06 11.06 0.26
CA PRO A 50 -16.32 11.17 -0.98
C PRO A 50 -17.11 10.58 -2.14
N SER A 51 -17.07 11.27 -3.30
CA SER A 51 -17.54 10.67 -4.53
C SER A 51 -16.56 9.58 -5.00
N PRO A 52 -17.03 8.48 -5.60
CA PRO A 52 -16.13 7.43 -6.11
C PRO A 52 -15.03 7.95 -7.07
N PRO A 53 -15.32 8.90 -8.00
CA PRO A 53 -14.29 9.49 -8.84
C PRO A 53 -13.21 10.27 -8.07
N SER A 54 -13.60 10.98 -7.00
CA SER A 54 -12.65 11.69 -6.14
C SER A 54 -11.68 10.73 -5.45
N MET A 55 -12.19 9.60 -4.98
CA MET A 55 -11.38 8.55 -4.35
C MET A 55 -10.32 8.02 -5.33
N THR A 56 -10.74 7.58 -6.52
CA THR A 56 -9.84 7.01 -7.53
C THR A 56 -8.78 8.02 -7.96
N ARG A 57 -9.18 9.26 -8.27
CA ARG A 57 -8.24 10.30 -8.68
C ARG A 57 -7.20 10.61 -7.60
N SER A 58 -7.63 10.71 -6.34
CA SER A 58 -6.68 10.97 -5.25
C SER A 58 -5.75 9.79 -4.99
N MET A 59 -6.22 8.54 -5.15
CA MET A 59 -5.34 7.36 -5.11
C MET A 59 -4.28 7.41 -6.22
N GLU A 60 -4.69 7.69 -7.46
CA GLU A 60 -3.78 7.80 -8.61
C GLU A 60 -2.70 8.88 -8.39
N LEU A 61 -3.10 10.04 -7.85
CA LEU A 61 -2.16 11.11 -7.52
C LEU A 61 -1.18 10.71 -6.41
N ILE A 62 -1.65 10.03 -5.35
CA ILE A 62 -0.77 9.55 -4.29
C ILE A 62 0.24 8.54 -4.87
N LEU A 63 -0.23 7.60 -5.68
CA LEU A 63 0.62 6.59 -6.29
C LEU A 63 1.64 7.19 -7.26
N SER A 64 1.28 8.24 -8.00
CA SER A 64 2.20 8.92 -8.93
C SER A 64 3.33 9.67 -8.23
N THR A 65 3.17 10.05 -6.96
CA THR A 65 4.23 10.69 -6.16
C THR A 65 5.27 9.73 -5.59
N THR A 66 4.98 8.42 -5.56
CA THR A 66 5.84 7.41 -4.90
C THR A 66 6.89 6.82 -5.86
N ARG A 67 7.39 7.62 -6.81
CA ARG A 67 8.36 7.20 -7.84
C ARG A 67 9.78 7.01 -7.30
#